data_AF-A0A1X7VAG6-F1
#
_entry.id   AF-A0A1X7VAG6-F1
#
_cell.length_a   1.000
_cell.length_b   1.000
_cell.length_c   1.000
_cell.angle_alpha   90.00
_cell.angle_beta   90.00
_cell.angle_gamma   90.00
#
_symmetry.space_group_name_H-M   'P 1'
#
loop_
_entity.id
_entity.type
_entity.pdbx_description
1 polymer ?
#
loop_
_entity_poly.entity_id
_entity_poly.type
_entity_poly.pdbx_seq_one_letter_code
_entity_poly.pdbx_strand_id
1 'polypeptide(L)'
;MNGINCDGEGGWTRVGYLNMTQSGATCPTGLTRYTFNNINHPLCGRAQVAGCAASTSFSSNGLTYNKVCGQVRGYQFHDTDAFYHLSTTIDSFYVDGVAITYGSNPRKHIWTYAGGNIEDDTTADGCPCNTGFNGNRNLSATFIGSHYYCESGLDSSPAKSVLYAADPLWDGQQCDGPEITCCPANSKMPWFYRSLDTQTTDDIELRLCSSLPHSLEDTPVDIIELYIK
;
A
#
# COMPACT_ATOMS: atom_id res chain seq x y z
N MET A 1 -22.73 2.14 10.45
CA MET A 1 -21.79 1.74 11.52
C MET A 1 -20.41 1.76 10.91
N ASN A 2 -19.62 2.81 11.20
CA ASN A 2 -18.28 2.95 10.62
C ASN A 2 -17.37 1.87 11.22
N GLY A 3 -16.58 1.17 10.38
CA GLY A 3 -15.59 0.19 10.82
C GLY A 3 -16.06 -1.26 10.99
N ILE A 4 -17.25 -1.64 10.49
CA ILE A 4 -17.69 -3.05 10.54
C ILE A 4 -16.71 -4.00 9.82
N ASN A 5 -16.00 -3.50 8.80
CA ASN A 5 -14.99 -4.25 8.05
C ASN A 5 -13.65 -4.43 8.81
N CYS A 6 -13.50 -3.82 9.98
CA CYS A 6 -12.29 -3.90 10.78
C CYS A 6 -12.26 -5.15 11.66
N ASP A 7 -13.00 -5.13 12.77
CA ASP A 7 -13.10 -6.22 13.74
C ASP A 7 -14.53 -6.74 13.91
N GLY A 8 -15.47 -6.30 13.07
CA GLY A 8 -16.89 -6.63 13.20
C GLY A 8 -17.61 -5.87 14.31
N GLU A 9 -16.90 -5.01 15.05
CA GLU A 9 -17.44 -4.21 16.15
C GLU A 9 -17.59 -2.73 15.74
N GLY A 10 -18.37 -1.99 16.54
CA GLY A 10 -18.42 -0.53 16.46
C GLY A 10 -17.23 0.15 17.18
N GLY A 11 -17.27 1.49 17.21
CA GLY A 11 -16.30 2.31 17.95
C GLY A 11 -15.13 2.85 17.11
N TRP A 12 -15.13 2.59 15.81
CA TRP A 12 -14.10 3.08 14.90
C TRP A 12 -14.38 4.51 14.43
N THR A 13 -13.35 5.35 14.51
CA THR A 13 -13.37 6.72 13.99
C THR A 13 -12.58 6.78 12.69
N ARG A 14 -13.20 7.24 11.60
CA ARG A 14 -12.51 7.45 10.33
C ARG A 14 -11.63 8.69 10.42
N VAL A 15 -10.35 8.54 10.12
CA VAL A 15 -9.35 9.62 10.13
C VAL A 15 -8.76 9.90 8.74
N GLY A 16 -8.82 8.93 7.82
CA GLY A 16 -8.39 9.09 6.44
C GLY A 16 -9.45 8.65 5.45
N TYR A 17 -9.63 9.45 4.39
CA TYR A 17 -10.53 9.14 3.28
C TYR A 17 -10.01 9.74 1.97
N LEU A 18 -9.84 8.89 0.97
CA LEU A 18 -9.64 9.21 -0.43
C LEU A 18 -10.52 8.27 -1.24
N ASN A 19 -11.27 8.84 -2.19
CA ASN A 19 -11.96 8.06 -3.20
C ASN A 19 -11.97 8.85 -4.52
N MET A 20 -10.99 8.58 -5.38
CA MET A 20 -10.82 9.30 -6.65
C MET A 20 -11.85 8.92 -7.72
N THR A 21 -12.65 7.87 -7.48
CA THR A 21 -13.80 7.53 -8.35
C THR A 21 -14.97 8.51 -8.20
N GLN A 22 -14.98 9.32 -7.13
CA GLN A 22 -16.01 10.32 -6.88
C GLN A 22 -15.79 11.59 -7.72
N SER A 23 -16.89 12.17 -8.20
CA SER A 23 -16.84 13.43 -8.95
C SER A 23 -16.27 14.56 -8.10
N GLY A 24 -15.27 15.28 -8.63
CA GLY A 24 -14.63 16.39 -7.94
C GLY A 24 -13.58 16.00 -6.90
N ALA A 25 -13.27 14.70 -6.74
CA ALA A 25 -12.20 14.25 -5.86
C ALA A 25 -10.83 14.82 -6.28
N THR A 26 -10.03 15.20 -5.28
CA THR A 26 -8.68 15.74 -5.47
C THR A 26 -7.68 14.95 -4.64
N CYS A 27 -6.46 14.79 -5.14
CA CYS A 27 -5.40 14.17 -4.37
C CYS A 27 -5.12 14.94 -3.08
N PRO A 28 -4.85 14.24 -1.97
CA PRO A 28 -4.47 14.88 -0.73
C PRO A 28 -3.11 15.56 -0.87
N THR A 29 -2.84 16.53 0.00
CA THR A 29 -1.58 17.27 0.00
C THR A 29 -0.39 16.33 0.05
N GLY A 30 0.60 16.58 -0.81
CA GLY A 30 1.82 15.78 -0.92
C GLY A 30 1.76 14.65 -1.94
N LEU A 31 0.56 14.31 -2.46
CA LEU A 31 0.41 13.39 -3.59
C LEU A 31 0.12 14.14 -4.90
N THR A 32 0.53 13.56 -6.03
CA THR A 32 0.38 14.15 -7.36
C THR A 32 -0.76 13.50 -8.11
N ARG A 33 -1.61 14.32 -8.74
CA ARG A 33 -2.72 13.85 -9.57
C ARG A 33 -2.22 13.38 -10.93
N TYR A 34 -2.58 12.16 -11.31
CA TYR A 34 -2.33 11.58 -12.62
C TYR A 34 -3.62 11.25 -13.35
N THR A 35 -3.55 11.27 -14.68
CA THR A 35 -4.62 10.83 -15.57
C THR A 35 -4.03 9.86 -16.57
N PHE A 36 -4.67 8.70 -16.71
CA PHE A 36 -4.26 7.67 -17.67
C PHE A 36 -5.40 7.45 -18.67
N ASN A 37 -5.07 7.02 -19.88
CA ASN A 37 -6.05 6.88 -20.96
C ASN A 37 -6.92 5.61 -20.82
N ASN A 38 -6.50 4.65 -20.01
CA ASN A 38 -7.13 3.34 -19.84
C ASN A 38 -7.87 3.18 -18.51
N ILE A 39 -8.10 4.28 -17.78
CA ILE A 39 -8.90 4.32 -16.56
C ILE A 39 -9.77 5.58 -16.58
N ASN A 40 -10.99 5.50 -16.06
CA ASN A 40 -12.01 6.56 -16.22
C ASN A 40 -11.99 7.63 -15.12
N HIS A 41 -11.04 7.58 -14.20
CA HIS A 41 -10.90 8.50 -13.08
C HIS A 41 -9.41 8.80 -12.81
N PRO A 42 -9.08 9.95 -12.21
CA PRO A 42 -7.69 10.26 -11.88
C PRO A 42 -7.15 9.38 -10.75
N LEU A 43 -5.83 9.24 -10.67
CA LEU A 43 -5.13 8.56 -9.58
C LEU A 43 -4.22 9.54 -8.82
N CYS A 44 -3.76 9.14 -7.64
CA CYS A 44 -2.82 9.88 -6.82
C CYS A 44 -1.51 9.10 -6.66
N GLY A 45 -0.42 9.62 -7.22
CA GLY A 45 0.89 8.97 -7.22
C GLY A 45 1.99 9.86 -6.62
N ARG A 46 3.23 9.43 -6.82
CA ARG A 46 4.42 10.16 -6.36
C ARG A 46 4.72 11.34 -7.28
N ALA A 47 5.44 12.35 -6.78
CA ALA A 47 6.06 13.34 -7.67
C ALA A 47 7.27 12.73 -8.42
N GLN A 48 7.96 13.50 -9.26
CA GLN A 48 9.08 13.03 -10.11
C GLN A 48 10.32 12.47 -9.38
N VAL A 49 10.31 12.36 -8.04
CA VAL A 49 11.49 12.01 -7.24
C VAL A 49 11.34 10.58 -6.70
N ALA A 50 12.40 9.78 -6.84
CA ALA A 50 12.53 8.49 -6.18
C ALA A 50 12.50 8.63 -4.65
N GLY A 51 12.26 7.52 -3.96
CA GLY A 51 12.18 7.47 -2.52
C GLY A 51 10.73 7.47 -2.01
N CYS A 52 10.58 7.82 -0.73
CA CYS A 52 9.32 7.88 0.00
C CYS A 52 8.92 9.32 0.40
N ALA A 53 9.25 10.29 -0.45
CA ALA A 53 9.03 11.71 -0.16
C ALA A 53 7.58 12.16 -0.42
N ALA A 54 6.84 11.43 -1.26
CA ALA A 54 5.42 11.67 -1.45
C ALA A 54 4.67 11.08 -0.25
N SER A 55 4.14 11.95 0.60
CA SER A 55 3.36 11.53 1.76
C SER A 55 2.20 12.46 2.04
N THR A 56 1.17 11.91 2.69
CA THR A 56 0.04 12.66 3.23
C THR A 56 -0.17 12.25 4.68
N SER A 57 -0.62 13.20 5.49
CA SER A 57 -0.92 12.98 6.91
C SER A 57 -2.43 13.06 7.15
N PHE A 58 -2.94 12.17 7.99
CA PHE A 58 -4.33 12.05 8.38
C PHE A 58 -4.42 12.27 9.88
N SER A 59 -5.08 13.34 10.28
CA SER A 59 -5.09 13.72 11.69
C SER A 59 -5.88 12.75 12.55
N SER A 60 -5.30 12.35 13.68
CA SER A 60 -6.01 11.62 14.73
C SER A 60 -7.03 12.52 15.45
N ASN A 61 -6.97 13.84 15.23
CA ASN A 61 -7.69 14.87 15.98
C ASN A 61 -7.41 14.81 17.50
N GLY A 62 -6.21 14.35 17.88
CA GLY A 62 -5.80 14.20 19.28
C GLY A 62 -6.51 13.05 20.01
N LEU A 63 -7.22 12.17 19.28
CA LEU A 63 -7.85 10.99 19.86
C LEU A 63 -6.78 9.95 20.21
N THR A 64 -6.83 9.44 21.43
CA THR A 64 -5.98 8.32 21.84
C THR A 64 -6.47 7.03 21.20
N TYR A 65 -5.58 6.29 20.53
CA TYR A 65 -5.88 5.01 19.92
C TYR A 65 -4.72 4.02 20.09
N ASN A 66 -5.03 2.73 19.96
CA ASN A 66 -4.02 1.68 19.80
C ASN A 66 -4.42 0.62 18.77
N LYS A 67 -5.54 0.80 18.08
CA LYS A 67 -5.96 -0.05 16.97
C LYS A 67 -6.10 0.80 15.72
N VAL A 68 -5.61 0.26 14.61
CA VAL A 68 -5.70 0.86 13.29
C VAL A 68 -6.27 -0.17 12.33
N CYS A 69 -7.13 0.30 11.44
CA CYS A 69 -7.73 -0.51 10.40
C CYS A 69 -7.89 0.34 9.14
N GLY A 70 -7.83 -0.27 7.99
CA GLY A 70 -8.05 0.46 6.75
C GLY A 70 -7.87 -0.38 5.52
N GLN A 71 -8.01 0.28 4.38
CA GLN A 71 -7.76 -0.27 3.05
C GLN A 71 -7.07 0.78 2.18
N VAL A 72 -6.28 0.30 1.24
CA VAL A 72 -5.69 1.08 0.16
C VAL A 72 -5.90 0.27 -1.11
N ARG A 73 -6.35 0.92 -2.18
CA ARG A 73 -6.34 0.35 -3.52
C ARG A 73 -5.37 1.12 -4.40
N GLY A 74 -4.49 0.38 -5.04
CA GLY A 74 -3.47 0.92 -5.94
C GLY A 74 -3.59 0.31 -7.31
N TYR A 75 -2.65 0.71 -8.16
CA TYR A 75 -2.46 0.15 -9.49
C TYR A 75 -0.97 0.05 -9.75
N GLN A 76 -0.56 -0.99 -10.44
CA GLN A 76 0.82 -1.08 -10.92
C GLN A 76 0.99 -0.20 -12.16
N PHE A 77 1.98 0.68 -12.13
CA PHE A 77 2.45 1.41 -13.31
C PHE A 77 3.87 0.95 -13.64
N HIS A 78 4.03 0.39 -14.84
CA HIS A 78 5.31 -0.14 -15.34
C HIS A 78 5.85 -1.29 -14.44
N ASP A 79 7.11 -1.25 -14.00
CA ASP A 79 7.78 -2.41 -13.36
C ASP A 79 7.99 -2.08 -11.88
N THR A 80 7.13 -2.59 -10.99
CA THR A 80 7.29 -2.42 -9.53
C THR A 80 7.99 -3.63 -8.96
N ASP A 81 8.94 -3.48 -8.03
CA ASP A 81 9.81 -4.58 -7.60
C ASP A 81 9.58 -5.02 -6.15
N ALA A 82 8.34 -4.95 -5.66
CA ALA A 82 7.91 -5.30 -4.30
C ALA A 82 8.88 -4.81 -3.21
N PHE A 83 9.73 -5.72 -2.71
CA PHE A 83 10.72 -5.49 -1.66
C PHE A 83 12.16 -5.68 -2.17
N TYR A 84 12.43 -5.47 -3.45
CA TYR A 84 13.77 -5.63 -4.01
C TYR A 84 14.80 -4.79 -3.25
N HIS A 85 14.44 -3.56 -2.89
CA HIS A 85 15.28 -2.67 -2.08
C HIS A 85 15.01 -2.78 -0.56
N LEU A 86 14.68 -3.97 -0.07
CA LEU A 86 14.39 -4.21 1.35
C LEU A 86 15.47 -3.60 2.25
N SER A 87 15.01 -2.81 3.22
CA SER A 87 15.85 -2.12 4.18
C SER A 87 15.30 -2.32 5.58
N THR A 88 16.18 -2.30 6.57
CA THR A 88 15.82 -2.40 7.99
C THR A 88 15.44 -1.05 8.59
N THR A 89 15.47 0.03 7.81
CA THR A 89 15.14 1.39 8.26
C THR A 89 13.84 1.89 7.64
N ILE A 90 12.93 2.34 8.49
CA ILE A 90 11.57 2.78 8.10
C ILE A 90 11.56 4.04 7.23
N ASP A 91 12.64 4.83 7.26
CA ASP A 91 12.72 6.09 6.52
C ASP A 91 13.17 5.90 5.06
N SER A 92 13.76 4.75 4.74
CA SER A 92 14.21 4.40 3.39
C SER A 92 13.08 3.94 2.46
N PHE A 93 13.36 3.81 1.17
CA PHE A 93 12.47 3.24 0.15
C PHE A 93 12.51 1.70 0.16
N TYR A 94 12.07 1.12 1.26
CA TYR A 94 12.14 -0.33 1.45
C TYR A 94 11.11 -1.13 0.63
N VAL A 95 10.21 -0.45 -0.06
CA VAL A 95 9.09 -1.02 -0.81
C VAL A 95 8.77 -0.14 -2.02
N ASP A 96 8.38 -0.76 -3.13
CA ASP A 96 7.65 -0.11 -4.21
C ASP A 96 6.16 -0.25 -3.93
N GLY A 97 5.53 0.82 -3.44
CA GLY A 97 4.20 0.70 -2.86
C GLY A 97 3.86 1.77 -1.83
N VAL A 98 3.01 1.39 -0.89
CA VAL A 98 2.47 2.25 0.17
C VAL A 98 2.98 1.82 1.54
N ALA A 99 3.55 2.77 2.29
CA ALA A 99 3.87 2.61 3.70
C ALA A 99 2.89 3.40 4.56
N ILE A 100 2.22 2.73 5.49
CA ILE A 100 1.37 3.36 6.52
C ILE A 100 2.14 3.37 7.83
N THR A 101 2.34 4.56 8.38
CA THR A 101 3.15 4.78 9.58
C THR A 101 2.48 5.76 10.54
N TYR A 102 2.96 5.83 11.78
CA TYR A 102 2.60 6.87 12.74
C TYR A 102 3.83 7.32 13.50
N GLY A 103 3.74 8.47 14.15
CA GLY A 103 4.88 9.13 14.78
C GLY A 103 5.82 9.71 13.72
N SER A 104 6.26 10.95 13.90
CA SER A 104 7.19 11.60 12.97
C SER A 104 8.65 11.45 13.40
N ASN A 105 8.92 11.28 14.70
CA ASN A 105 10.27 11.09 15.23
C ASN A 105 10.27 10.41 16.62
N PRO A 106 10.47 9.08 16.71
CA PRO A 106 10.69 8.14 15.60
C PRO A 106 9.40 7.73 14.89
N ARG A 107 9.52 7.50 13.58
CA ARG A 107 8.46 6.87 12.78
C ARG A 107 8.30 5.40 13.15
N LYS A 108 7.06 4.93 13.19
CA LYS A 108 6.68 3.56 13.54
C LYS A 108 5.75 2.96 12.49
N HIS A 109 5.91 1.67 12.24
CA HIS A 109 5.20 0.95 11.20
C HIS A 109 3.79 0.53 11.62
N ILE A 110 2.82 0.63 10.70
CA ILE A 110 1.46 0.09 10.85
C ILE A 110 1.26 -1.04 9.84
N TRP A 111 1.40 -0.72 8.56
CA TRP A 111 1.14 -1.64 7.45
C TRP A 111 1.95 -1.25 6.21
N THR A 112 2.26 -2.22 5.36
CA THR A 112 2.86 -2.00 4.04
C THR A 112 1.99 -2.63 2.94
N TYR A 113 1.83 -1.94 1.83
CA TYR A 113 1.28 -2.48 0.60
C TYR A 113 2.38 -2.46 -0.47
N ALA A 114 2.69 -3.59 -1.08
CA ALA A 114 3.78 -3.72 -2.05
C ALA A 114 3.25 -4.11 -3.43
N GLY A 115 3.71 -3.45 -4.48
CA GLY A 115 3.45 -3.84 -5.87
C GLY A 115 4.53 -4.80 -6.35
N GLY A 116 4.17 -6.05 -6.64
CA GLY A 116 5.08 -7.03 -7.25
C GLY A 116 5.36 -6.75 -8.72
N ASN A 117 6.39 -7.40 -9.27
CA ASN A 117 6.75 -7.21 -10.67
C ASN A 117 5.76 -7.91 -11.61
N ILE A 118 5.55 -9.21 -11.38
CA ILE A 118 4.63 -10.09 -12.12
C ILE A 118 4.05 -11.08 -11.11
N GLU A 119 2.79 -11.50 -11.29
CA GLU A 119 2.07 -12.46 -10.42
C GLU A 119 2.87 -13.75 -10.18
N ASP A 120 3.51 -14.27 -11.25
CA ASP A 120 4.25 -15.53 -11.23
C ASP A 120 5.71 -15.38 -10.76
N ASP A 121 6.19 -14.19 -10.41
CA ASP A 121 7.58 -13.99 -10.03
C ASP A 121 7.88 -14.57 -8.63
N THR A 122 8.88 -15.44 -8.58
CA THR A 122 9.36 -16.07 -7.35
C THR A 122 10.74 -15.57 -6.93
N THR A 123 11.32 -14.63 -7.69
CA THR A 123 12.63 -14.05 -7.45
C THR A 123 12.54 -12.83 -6.52
N ALA A 124 13.53 -11.95 -6.55
CA ALA A 124 13.64 -10.84 -5.62
C ALA A 124 12.64 -9.69 -5.89
N ASP A 125 12.10 -9.61 -7.11
CA ASP A 125 11.19 -8.56 -7.59
C ASP A 125 9.71 -8.94 -7.38
N GLY A 126 9.45 -10.23 -7.16
CA GLY A 126 8.14 -10.78 -6.87
C GLY A 126 7.68 -10.61 -5.42
N CYS A 127 6.43 -10.97 -5.17
CA CYS A 127 5.84 -10.89 -3.86
C CYS A 127 6.38 -11.98 -2.91
N PRO A 128 6.87 -11.64 -1.69
CA PRO A 128 7.40 -12.64 -0.76
C PRO A 128 6.39 -13.69 -0.26
N CYS A 129 5.10 -13.43 -0.45
CA CYS A 129 4.03 -14.37 -0.15
C CYS A 129 3.77 -15.35 -1.31
N ASN A 130 4.40 -15.21 -2.47
CA ASN A 130 4.23 -16.11 -3.60
C ASN A 130 4.65 -17.54 -3.26
N THR A 131 3.87 -18.50 -3.71
CA THR A 131 4.19 -19.92 -3.56
C THR A 131 5.49 -20.25 -4.29
N GLY A 132 6.48 -20.75 -3.55
CA GLY A 132 7.80 -21.07 -4.12
C GLY A 132 8.78 -19.90 -4.16
N PHE A 133 8.45 -18.76 -3.54
CA PHE A 133 9.35 -17.60 -3.43
C PHE A 133 10.75 -17.98 -2.93
N ASN A 134 11.78 -17.57 -3.69
CA ASN A 134 13.20 -17.79 -3.44
C ASN A 134 14.05 -16.50 -3.54
N GLY A 135 13.40 -15.33 -3.60
CA GLY A 135 14.03 -14.01 -3.71
C GLY A 135 14.83 -13.51 -2.50
N ASN A 136 15.01 -14.34 -1.45
CA ASN A 136 15.80 -14.02 -0.25
C ASN A 136 15.41 -12.69 0.47
N ARG A 137 14.14 -12.30 0.43
CA ARG A 137 13.61 -11.14 1.18
C ARG A 137 12.99 -11.59 2.51
N ASN A 138 13.79 -11.54 3.60
CA ASN A 138 13.32 -11.95 4.93
C ASN A 138 12.61 -10.81 5.68
N LEU A 139 11.33 -10.60 5.39
CA LEU A 139 10.51 -9.57 6.04
C LEU A 139 10.35 -9.78 7.56
N SER A 140 10.40 -11.03 8.03
CA SER A 140 10.26 -11.37 9.45
C SER A 140 11.40 -10.83 10.33
N ALA A 141 12.57 -10.55 9.73
CA ALA A 141 13.72 -9.95 10.40
C ALA A 141 13.72 -8.40 10.33
N THR A 142 12.63 -7.79 9.88
CA THR A 142 12.48 -6.33 9.73
C THR A 142 11.31 -5.81 10.57
N PHE A 143 11.14 -4.49 10.62
CA PHE A 143 10.00 -3.85 11.29
C PHE A 143 8.64 -4.16 10.61
N ILE A 144 8.65 -4.65 9.36
CA ILE A 144 7.45 -4.97 8.59
C ILE A 144 6.81 -6.24 9.13
N GLY A 145 7.64 -7.28 9.39
CA GLY A 145 7.18 -8.57 9.87
C GLY A 145 6.13 -9.18 8.93
N SER A 146 4.96 -9.51 9.48
CA SER A 146 3.81 -10.04 8.77
C SER A 146 2.72 -8.98 8.47
N HIS A 147 3.03 -7.70 8.61
CA HIS A 147 2.04 -6.60 8.49
C HIS A 147 2.12 -5.97 7.11
N TYR A 148 1.89 -6.78 6.08
CA TYR A 148 1.93 -6.31 4.71
C TYR A 148 0.92 -7.05 3.83
N TYR A 149 0.57 -6.40 2.72
CA TYR A 149 0.01 -7.03 1.53
C TYR A 149 0.98 -6.84 0.37
N CYS A 150 1.00 -7.80 -0.54
CA CYS A 150 1.77 -7.72 -1.77
C CYS A 150 0.92 -8.31 -2.88
N GLU A 151 0.88 -7.64 -4.02
CA GLU A 151 0.10 -8.05 -5.20
C GLU A 151 0.76 -7.46 -6.45
N SER A 152 0.61 -8.11 -7.60
CA SER A 152 1.03 -7.67 -8.92
C SER A 152 -0.21 -7.52 -9.79
N GLY A 153 -0.27 -6.49 -10.62
CA GLY A 153 -1.39 -6.27 -11.56
C GLY A 153 -1.09 -6.83 -12.95
N LEU A 154 -0.07 -7.68 -13.06
CA LEU A 154 0.56 -8.11 -14.29
C LEU A 154 0.81 -9.61 -14.29
N ASP A 155 0.30 -10.28 -15.31
CA ASP A 155 0.38 -11.72 -15.57
C ASP A 155 1.55 -12.14 -16.49
N SER A 156 2.27 -11.18 -17.07
CA SER A 156 3.22 -11.40 -18.16
C SER A 156 4.36 -10.37 -18.18
N SER A 157 5.21 -10.36 -19.21
CA SER A 157 6.34 -9.40 -19.25
C SER A 157 5.85 -7.96 -19.31
N PRO A 158 6.44 -7.06 -18.51
CA PRO A 158 5.87 -5.73 -18.40
C PRO A 158 6.07 -4.88 -19.65
N ALA A 159 5.03 -4.10 -19.94
CA ALA A 159 5.04 -3.07 -20.95
C ALA A 159 5.45 -1.72 -20.36
N LYS A 160 6.37 -1.03 -21.04
CA LYS A 160 6.85 0.29 -20.60
C LYS A 160 5.74 1.33 -20.63
N SER A 161 5.68 2.14 -19.57
CA SER A 161 4.76 3.28 -19.43
C SER A 161 3.28 2.90 -19.54
N VAL A 162 2.92 1.69 -19.07
CA VAL A 162 1.54 1.19 -19.01
C VAL A 162 1.08 1.15 -17.56
N LEU A 163 -0.16 1.57 -17.34
CA LEU A 163 -0.91 1.35 -16.10
C LEU A 163 -1.71 0.05 -16.25
N TYR A 164 -1.56 -0.91 -15.35
CA TYR A 164 -2.36 -2.13 -15.34
C TYR A 164 -3.68 -1.88 -14.60
N ALA A 165 -4.63 -1.21 -15.28
CA ALA A 165 -5.88 -0.76 -14.67
C ALA A 165 -6.95 -1.86 -14.54
N ALA A 166 -6.77 -3.00 -15.24
CA ALA A 166 -7.71 -4.12 -15.21
C ALA A 166 -7.55 -4.99 -13.96
N ASP A 167 -6.42 -4.85 -13.26
CA ASP A 167 -6.09 -5.61 -12.07
C ASP A 167 -5.61 -4.66 -10.96
N PRO A 168 -6.54 -4.09 -10.16
CA PRO A 168 -6.21 -3.14 -9.13
C PRO A 168 -5.52 -3.82 -7.95
N LEU A 169 -4.34 -3.33 -7.59
CA LEU A 169 -3.55 -3.85 -6.49
C LEU A 169 -4.28 -3.75 -5.15
N TRP A 170 -4.14 -4.82 -4.36
CA TRP A 170 -4.52 -4.95 -2.96
C TRP A 170 -6.02 -4.91 -2.72
N ASP A 171 -6.80 -5.20 -3.76
CA ASP A 171 -8.25 -5.27 -3.68
C ASP A 171 -8.76 -6.66 -3.21
N GLY A 172 -7.84 -7.63 -3.10
CA GLY A 172 -8.10 -9.00 -2.65
C GLY A 172 -8.71 -9.90 -3.72
N GLN A 173 -8.62 -9.52 -4.99
CA GLN A 173 -9.11 -10.28 -6.14
C GLN A 173 -7.94 -10.56 -7.09
N GLN A 174 -8.18 -11.43 -8.09
CA GLN A 174 -7.27 -11.65 -9.23
C GLN A 174 -5.85 -12.14 -8.90
N CYS A 175 -5.56 -12.47 -7.66
CA CYS A 175 -4.31 -13.12 -7.26
C CYS A 175 -4.32 -14.60 -7.67
N ASP A 176 -3.84 -14.88 -8.88
CA ASP A 176 -3.77 -16.20 -9.48
C ASP A 176 -2.37 -16.84 -9.30
N GLY A 177 -2.20 -18.07 -9.78
CA GLY A 177 -0.88 -18.71 -9.85
C GLY A 177 -0.15 -18.80 -8.49
N PRO A 178 1.16 -18.49 -8.44
CA PRO A 178 1.94 -18.36 -7.21
C PRO A 178 1.42 -17.30 -6.25
N GLU A 179 0.75 -16.25 -6.73
CA GLU A 179 0.26 -15.13 -5.91
C GLU A 179 -1.02 -15.46 -5.12
N ILE A 180 -1.68 -16.59 -5.38
CA ILE A 180 -2.89 -17.01 -4.65
C ILE A 180 -2.74 -17.00 -3.12
N THR A 181 -1.53 -17.20 -2.61
CA THR A 181 -1.20 -17.16 -1.17
C THR A 181 -1.06 -15.74 -0.60
N CYS A 182 -0.90 -14.74 -1.45
CA CYS A 182 -0.88 -13.32 -1.08
C CYS A 182 -2.27 -12.77 -0.78
N CYS A 183 -3.30 -13.28 -1.48
CA CYS A 183 -4.70 -12.86 -1.30
C CYS A 183 -5.60 -14.06 -0.95
N PRO A 184 -5.36 -14.73 0.19
CA PRO A 184 -6.09 -15.95 0.49
C PRO A 184 -7.58 -15.63 0.73
N ALA A 185 -8.47 -16.53 0.29
CA ALA A 185 -9.92 -16.35 0.34
C ALA A 185 -10.51 -16.11 1.76
N ASN A 186 -9.74 -16.45 2.80
CA ASN A 186 -10.10 -16.22 4.21
C ASN A 186 -9.37 -15.00 4.83
N SER A 187 -8.67 -14.19 4.02
CA SER A 187 -8.05 -12.97 4.46
C SER A 187 -9.10 -11.88 4.73
N LYS A 188 -8.66 -10.81 5.39
CA LYS A 188 -9.46 -9.58 5.52
C LYS A 188 -9.28 -8.63 4.33
N MET A 189 -8.47 -8.99 3.31
CA MET A 189 -8.24 -8.10 2.15
C MET A 189 -9.57 -7.68 1.52
N PRO A 190 -9.72 -6.40 1.16
CA PRO A 190 -8.69 -5.34 1.11
C PRO A 190 -8.36 -4.67 2.46
N TRP A 191 -9.00 -5.08 3.54
CA TRP A 191 -8.88 -4.46 4.86
C TRP A 191 -7.77 -5.07 5.72
N PHE A 192 -6.87 -4.25 6.24
CA PHE A 192 -5.97 -4.64 7.32
C PHE A 192 -6.55 -4.30 8.70
N TYR A 193 -6.06 -5.00 9.71
CA TYR A 193 -6.24 -4.65 11.12
C TYR A 193 -4.90 -4.78 11.84
N ARG A 194 -4.53 -3.74 12.59
CA ARG A 194 -3.29 -3.66 13.35
C ARG A 194 -3.57 -3.19 14.78
N SER A 195 -3.21 -4.01 15.76
CA SER A 195 -3.07 -3.56 17.16
C SER A 195 -1.64 -3.08 17.38
N LEU A 196 -1.49 -1.90 17.98
CA LEU A 196 -0.23 -1.31 18.38
C LEU A 196 0.08 -1.69 19.83
N ASP A 197 1.37 -1.80 20.16
CA ASP A 197 1.83 -2.17 21.51
C ASP A 197 1.60 -1.06 22.55
N THR A 198 1.43 0.19 22.07
CA THR A 198 1.26 1.38 22.90
C THR A 198 0.13 2.24 22.38
N GLN A 199 -0.57 2.92 23.29
CA GLN A 199 -1.49 3.99 22.92
C GLN A 199 -0.71 5.20 22.38
N THR A 200 -1.30 5.89 21.41
CA THR A 200 -0.75 7.13 20.86
C THR A 200 -1.87 8.10 20.47
N THR A 201 -1.49 9.35 20.23
CA THR A 201 -2.33 10.39 19.61
C THR A 201 -1.71 10.90 18.30
N ASP A 202 -0.61 10.28 17.85
CA ASP A 202 0.09 10.70 16.64
C ASP A 202 -0.84 10.62 15.42
N ASP A 203 -0.63 11.50 14.46
CA ASP A 203 -1.30 11.41 13.17
C ASP A 203 -0.79 10.20 12.38
N ILE A 204 -1.66 9.64 11.53
CA ILE A 204 -1.28 8.57 10.61
C ILE A 204 -0.69 9.19 9.35
N GLU A 205 0.45 8.70 8.91
CA GLU A 205 1.09 9.07 7.65
C GLU A 205 0.95 7.93 6.65
N LEU A 206 0.58 8.28 5.41
CA LEU A 206 0.69 7.40 4.26
C LEU A 206 1.77 7.93 3.34
N ARG A 207 2.70 7.06 2.95
CA ARG A 207 3.82 7.39 2.06
C ARG A 207 3.75 6.50 0.83
N LEU A 208 3.92 7.08 -0.35
CA LEU A 208 4.16 6.34 -1.57
C LEU A 208 5.67 6.27 -1.77
N CYS A 209 6.19 5.06 -1.90
CA CYS A 209 7.60 4.73 -1.95
C CYS A 209 7.91 4.04 -3.27
N SER A 210 9.07 4.36 -3.85
CA SER A 210 9.73 3.45 -4.78
C SER A 210 11.20 3.81 -4.94
N SER A 211 12.00 2.91 -5.49
CA SER A 211 13.43 3.10 -5.73
C SER A 211 13.77 3.99 -6.94
N LEU A 212 12.87 4.03 -7.93
CA LEU A 212 13.00 4.79 -9.17
C LEU A 212 12.04 5.99 -9.21
N PRO A 213 12.24 6.93 -10.16
CA PRO A 213 11.26 7.97 -10.45
C PRO A 213 9.93 7.40 -10.98
N HIS A 214 8.82 8.09 -10.70
CA HIS A 214 7.45 7.69 -11.11
C HIS A 214 7.27 7.35 -12.61
N SER A 215 8.12 7.86 -13.50
CA SER A 215 8.04 7.60 -14.94
C SER A 215 8.53 6.20 -15.33
N LEU A 216 9.23 5.52 -14.41
CA LEU A 216 9.79 4.18 -14.59
C LEU A 216 9.05 3.13 -13.77
N GLU A 217 8.58 3.48 -12.57
CA GLU A 217 7.73 2.61 -11.73
C GLU A 217 6.88 3.50 -10.82
N ASP A 218 5.61 3.16 -10.62
CA ASP A 218 4.81 3.82 -9.58
C ASP A 218 3.66 2.91 -9.13
N THR A 219 3.14 3.19 -7.95
CA THR A 219 1.93 2.53 -7.43
C THR A 219 0.86 3.57 -7.11
N PRO A 220 0.30 4.27 -8.12
CA PRO A 220 -0.69 5.30 -7.87
C PRO A 220 -1.97 4.71 -7.27
N VAL A 221 -2.60 5.47 -6.35
CA VAL A 221 -3.76 5.02 -5.56
C VAL A 221 -5.02 5.80 -5.87
N ASP A 222 -6.18 5.17 -5.69
CA ASP A 222 -7.49 5.81 -5.84
C ASP A 222 -8.38 5.72 -4.59
N ILE A 223 -8.21 4.67 -3.78
CA ILE A 223 -8.90 4.47 -2.51
C ILE A 223 -7.89 4.51 -1.36
N ILE A 224 -8.19 5.30 -0.34
CA ILE A 224 -7.58 5.22 0.99
C ILE A 224 -8.71 5.34 2.00
N GLU A 225 -8.86 4.38 2.90
CA GLU A 225 -9.71 4.54 4.08
C GLU A 225 -8.96 4.10 5.32
N LEU A 226 -8.94 4.96 6.35
CA LEU A 226 -8.22 4.70 7.60
C LEU A 226 -9.09 5.01 8.80
N TYR A 227 -9.08 4.10 9.76
CA TYR A 227 -9.85 4.16 11.00
C TYR A 227 -8.96 3.88 12.21
N ILE A 228 -9.27 4.54 13.32
CA ILE A 228 -8.63 4.34 14.63
C ILE A 228 -9.66 3.97 15.70
N LYS A 229 -9.20 3.23 16.71
CA LYS A 229 -9.97 2.82 17.89
C LYS A 229 -9.07 2.66 19.12
#